data_AF-A0A0P1F7H5-F1
#
_entry.id   AF-A0A0P1F7H5-F1
#
_cell.length_a   1.000
_cell.length_b   1.000
_cell.length_c   1.000
_cell.angle_alpha   90.00
_cell.angle_beta   90.00
_cell.angle_gamma   90.00
#
_symmetry.space_group_name_H-M   'P 1'
#
loop_
_entity.id
_entity.type
_entity.pdbx_description
1 polymer ?
#
loop_
_entity_poly.entity_id
_entity_poly.type
_entity_poly.pdbx_seq_one_letter_code
_entity_poly.pdbx_strand_id
1 'polypeptide(L)'
;MSETRLSFKEMCAKFDVTPRTLRYYEYIELLQPEREGRSRYYGPREVARMTLVLRGRRWGYSLEGIRQWLQIYDKEGTKAQMEAWVKSATRQLSELEEQRRQLDEAIDELSHSREETENALKSI
;
A
#
# COMPACT_ATOMS: atom_id res chain seq x y z
N MET A 1 15.52 -20.45 -12.03
CA MET A 1 15.53 -19.39 -11.01
C MET A 1 14.90 -19.95 -9.76
N SER A 2 15.56 -19.86 -8.60
CA SER A 2 15.12 -20.51 -7.35
C SER A 2 13.64 -20.26 -7.09
N GLU A 3 12.84 -21.32 -7.00
CA GLU A 3 11.46 -21.27 -6.51
C GLU A 3 11.48 -20.59 -5.15
N THR A 4 11.06 -19.33 -5.11
CA THR A 4 11.04 -18.56 -3.86
C THR A 4 9.84 -19.04 -3.07
N ARG A 5 10.06 -20.07 -2.26
CA ARG A 5 9.10 -20.61 -1.30
C ARG A 5 9.50 -20.14 0.09
N LEU A 6 8.81 -19.15 0.63
CA LEU A 6 9.12 -18.56 1.93
C LEU A 6 8.24 -19.17 3.01
N SER A 7 8.78 -19.46 4.17
CA SER A 7 8.00 -19.73 5.38
C SER A 7 7.32 -18.46 5.90
N PHE A 8 6.37 -18.60 6.83
CA PHE A 8 5.75 -17.46 7.53
C PHE A 8 6.74 -16.46 8.13
N LYS A 9 7.82 -16.96 8.75
CA LYS A 9 8.84 -16.09 9.38
C LYS A 9 9.66 -15.35 8.32
N GLU A 10 10.05 -16.04 7.25
CA GLU A 10 10.80 -15.43 6.14
C GLU A 10 9.95 -14.41 5.38
N MET A 11 8.65 -14.67 5.21
CA MET A 11 7.73 -13.71 4.60
C MET A 11 7.59 -12.44 5.44
N CYS A 12 7.48 -12.58 6.77
CA CYS A 12 7.50 -11.43 7.68
C CYS A 12 8.80 -10.64 7.57
N ALA A 13 9.96 -11.33 7.64
CA ALA A 13 11.27 -10.69 7.61
C ALA A 13 11.56 -10.00 6.27
N LYS A 14 11.24 -10.65 5.15
CA LYS A 14 11.49 -10.11 3.80
C LYS A 14 10.75 -8.80 3.54
N PHE A 15 9.54 -8.67 4.06
CA PHE A 15 8.67 -7.54 3.81
C PHE A 15 8.56 -6.58 4.99
N ASP A 16 9.33 -6.81 6.05
CA ASP A 16 9.30 -6.03 7.29
C ASP A 16 7.88 -5.84 7.83
N VAL A 17 7.10 -6.94 7.83
CA VAL A 17 5.73 -6.95 8.35
C VAL A 17 5.63 -7.78 9.62
N THR A 18 4.81 -7.32 10.55
CA THR A 18 4.55 -8.08 11.77
C THR A 18 3.78 -9.36 11.48
N PRO A 19 3.91 -10.40 12.33
CA PRO A 19 3.07 -11.59 12.27
C PRO A 19 1.56 -11.28 12.30
N ARG A 20 1.16 -10.21 13.00
CA ARG A 20 -0.24 -9.75 13.04
C ARG A 20 -0.68 -9.26 11.66
N THR A 21 0.14 -8.45 11.00
CA THR A 21 -0.13 -7.93 9.66
C THR A 21 -0.24 -9.07 8.64
N LEU A 22 0.72 -10.00 8.63
CA LEU A 22 0.70 -11.10 7.66
C LEU A 22 -0.54 -12.01 7.85
N ARG A 23 -0.90 -12.33 9.10
CA ARG A 23 -2.14 -13.08 9.41
C ARG A 23 -3.40 -12.33 8.99
N TYR A 24 -3.42 -11.01 9.15
CA TYR A 24 -4.55 -10.21 8.71
C TYR A 24 -4.69 -10.24 7.18
N TYR A 25 -3.59 -10.18 6.43
CA TYR A 25 -3.61 -10.29 4.97
C TYR A 25 -4.05 -11.68 4.49
N GLU A 26 -3.71 -12.75 5.21
CA GLU A 26 -4.30 -14.08 4.97
C GLU A 26 -5.81 -14.08 5.23
N TYR A 27 -6.24 -13.50 6.35
CA TYR A 27 -7.64 -13.50 6.79
C TYR A 27 -8.57 -12.80 5.79
N ILE A 28 -8.13 -11.66 5.24
CA ILE A 28 -8.90 -10.93 4.20
C ILE A 28 -8.64 -11.48 2.78
N GLU A 29 -8.01 -12.65 2.67
CA GLU A 29 -7.73 -13.35 1.41
C GLU A 29 -6.89 -12.56 0.40
N LEU A 30 -6.06 -11.64 0.91
CA LEU A 30 -5.09 -10.89 0.10
C LEU A 30 -3.91 -11.77 -0.31
N LEU A 31 -3.57 -12.72 0.57
CA LEU A 31 -2.53 -13.73 0.39
C LEU A 31 -3.10 -15.10 0.72
N GLN A 32 -2.67 -16.11 -0.04
CA GLN A 32 -3.15 -17.49 0.10
C GLN A 32 -1.94 -18.42 0.24
N PRO A 33 -1.44 -18.68 1.46
CA PRO A 33 -0.30 -19.55 1.66
C PRO A 33 -0.67 -21.01 1.39
N GLU A 34 0.30 -21.77 0.90
CA GLU A 34 0.27 -23.22 0.94
C GLU A 34 0.41 -23.70 2.39
N ARG A 35 -0.32 -24.75 2.75
CA ARG A 35 -0.31 -25.33 4.09
C ARG A 35 0.25 -26.74 4.05
N GLU A 36 1.27 -26.99 4.87
CA GLU A 36 1.80 -28.33 5.15
C GLU A 36 1.71 -28.58 6.65
N GLY A 37 0.68 -29.32 7.06
CA GLY A 37 0.33 -29.47 8.47
C GLY A 37 0.04 -28.12 9.13
N ARG A 38 0.89 -27.73 10.09
CA ARG A 38 0.80 -26.43 10.80
C ARG A 38 1.63 -25.32 10.16
N SER A 39 2.51 -25.67 9.21
CA SER A 39 3.40 -24.73 8.55
C SER A 39 2.70 -24.03 7.38
N ARG A 40 3.11 -22.78 7.12
CA ARG A 40 2.64 -21.96 6.01
C ARG A 40 3.81 -21.62 5.11
N TYR A 41 3.59 -21.71 3.80
CA TYR A 41 4.56 -21.36 2.77
C TYR A 41 3.95 -20.42 1.73
N TYR A 42 4.75 -19.48 1.23
CA TYR A 42 4.36 -18.47 0.25
C TYR A 42 5.21 -18.64 -0.98
N GLY A 43 4.57 -18.90 -2.12
CA GLY A 43 5.26 -19.05 -3.39
C GLY A 43 5.57 -17.71 -4.05
N PRO A 44 6.12 -17.75 -5.28
CA PRO A 44 6.43 -16.55 -6.06
C PRO A 44 5.21 -15.63 -6.27
N ARG A 45 4.01 -16.21 -6.39
CA ARG A 45 2.75 -15.44 -6.57
C ARG A 45 2.44 -14.59 -5.35
N GLU A 46 2.51 -15.16 -4.15
CA GLU A 46 2.24 -14.45 -2.89
C GLU A 46 3.30 -13.39 -2.61
N VAL A 47 4.56 -13.64 -2.97
CA VAL A 47 5.65 -12.66 -2.90
C VAL A 47 5.38 -11.47 -3.84
N ALA A 48 4.95 -11.73 -5.07
CA ALA A 48 4.57 -10.67 -6.01
C ALA A 48 3.34 -9.89 -5.52
N ARG A 49 2.31 -10.59 -5.02
CA ARG A 49 1.11 -9.97 -4.44
C ARG A 49 1.45 -9.07 -3.25
N MET A 50 2.26 -9.54 -2.30
CA MET A 50 2.68 -8.74 -1.15
C MET A 50 3.43 -7.47 -1.58
N THR A 51 4.30 -7.58 -2.59
CA THR A 51 5.01 -6.40 -3.15
C THR A 51 4.02 -5.36 -3.69
N LEU A 52 3.00 -5.80 -4.41
CA LEU A 52 1.95 -4.92 -4.96
C LEU A 52 1.09 -4.31 -3.85
N VAL A 53 0.74 -5.09 -2.83
CA VAL A 53 -0.03 -4.64 -1.67
C VAL A 53 0.67 -3.51 -0.94
N LEU A 54 1.94 -3.70 -0.57
CA LEU A 54 2.68 -2.68 0.18
C LEU A 54 2.88 -1.41 -0.65
N ARG A 55 3.09 -1.55 -1.97
CA ARG A 55 3.18 -0.40 -2.88
C ARG A 55 1.85 0.34 -2.97
N GLY A 56 0.74 -0.39 -3.14
CA GLY A 56 -0.61 0.19 -3.16
C GLY A 56 -0.93 0.95 -1.89
N ARG A 57 -0.59 0.38 -0.73
CA ARG A 57 -0.75 1.04 0.57
C ARG A 57 0.01 2.36 0.67
N ARG A 58 1.24 2.41 0.13
CA ARG A 58 2.05 3.64 0.10
C ARG A 58 1.41 4.75 -0.75
N TRP A 59 0.60 4.39 -1.74
CA TRP A 59 -0.11 5.34 -2.60
C TRP A 59 -1.51 5.72 -2.08
N GLY A 60 -1.89 5.26 -0.88
CA GLY A 60 -3.18 5.59 -0.28
C GLY A 60 -4.30 4.61 -0.61
N TYR A 61 -4.05 3.53 -1.37
CA TYR A 61 -5.09 2.55 -1.64
C TYR A 61 -5.52 1.79 -0.38
N SER A 62 -6.82 1.50 -0.30
CA SER A 62 -7.38 0.59 0.69
C SER A 62 -7.00 -0.86 0.39
N LEU A 63 -6.91 -1.69 1.44
CA LEU A 63 -6.61 -3.12 1.26
C LEU A 63 -7.68 -3.82 0.43
N GLU A 64 -8.95 -3.45 0.61
CA GLU A 64 -10.07 -3.97 -0.17
C GLU A 64 -9.97 -3.57 -1.65
N GLY A 65 -9.60 -2.31 -1.96
CA GLY A 65 -9.39 -1.88 -3.34
C GLY A 65 -8.25 -2.64 -4.02
N ILE A 66 -7.16 -2.90 -3.30
CA ILE A 66 -6.05 -3.74 -3.81
C ILE A 66 -6.52 -5.18 -4.03
N ARG A 67 -7.29 -5.76 -3.10
CA ARG A 67 -7.84 -7.12 -3.22
C ARG A 67 -8.70 -7.24 -4.47
N GLN A 68 -9.62 -6.31 -4.69
CA GLN A 68 -10.49 -6.29 -5.88
C GLN A 68 -9.67 -6.20 -7.17
N TRP A 69 -8.66 -5.33 -7.20
CA TRP A 69 -7.76 -5.21 -8.36
C TRP A 69 -6.95 -6.48 -8.63
N LEU A 70 -6.48 -7.17 -7.58
CA LEU A 70 -5.81 -8.47 -7.72
C LEU A 70 -6.76 -9.57 -8.25
N GLN A 71 -8.05 -9.52 -7.89
CA GLN A 71 -9.05 -10.47 -8.37
C GLN A 71 -9.40 -10.29 -9.85
N ILE A 72 -9.23 -9.10 -10.44
CA ILE A 72 -9.44 -8.88 -11.87
C ILE A 72 -8.51 -9.77 -12.70
N TYR A 73 -7.24 -9.88 -12.29
CA TYR A 73 -6.30 -10.78 -12.95
C TYR A 73 -6.77 -12.23 -12.93
N ASP A 74 -7.27 -12.68 -11.78
CA ASP A 74 -7.70 -14.06 -11.60
C ASP A 74 -8.96 -14.40 -12.44
N LYS A 75 -9.79 -13.41 -12.77
CA LYS A 75 -11.08 -13.61 -13.48
C LYS A 75 -11.05 -13.26 -14.96
N GLU A 76 -10.36 -12.18 -15.32
CA GLU A 76 -10.46 -11.53 -16.63
C GLU A 76 -9.09 -11.42 -17.32
N GLY A 77 -8.01 -11.76 -16.62
CA GLY A 77 -6.66 -11.79 -17.14
C GLY A 77 -5.97 -10.43 -17.16
N THR A 78 -4.76 -10.42 -17.74
CA THR A 78 -3.81 -9.31 -17.62
C THR A 78 -4.31 -8.00 -18.24
N LYS A 79 -4.96 -8.05 -19.41
CA LYS A 79 -5.39 -6.83 -20.12
C LYS A 79 -6.43 -6.05 -19.32
N ALA A 80 -7.47 -6.73 -18.84
CA ALA A 80 -8.51 -6.12 -18.01
C ALA A 80 -7.93 -5.52 -16.73
N GLN A 81 -6.99 -6.23 -16.08
CA GLN A 81 -6.32 -5.71 -14.89
C GLN A 81 -5.50 -4.44 -15.19
N MET A 82 -4.79 -4.38 -16.32
CA MET A 82 -4.02 -3.21 -16.72
C MET A 82 -4.91 -2.01 -17.03
N GLU A 83 -6.03 -2.21 -17.72
CA GLU A 83 -7.00 -1.14 -18.01
C GLU A 83 -7.62 -0.61 -16.71
N ALA A 84 -8.03 -1.50 -15.80
CA ALA A 84 -8.51 -1.13 -14.47
C ALA A 84 -7.44 -0.40 -13.64
N TRP A 85 -6.18 -0.84 -13.74
CA TRP A 85 -5.05 -0.21 -13.07
C TRP A 85 -4.87 1.24 -13.53
N VAL A 86 -4.79 1.48 -14.84
CA VAL A 86 -4.60 2.82 -15.40
C VAL A 86 -5.70 3.76 -14.93
N LYS A 87 -6.97 3.33 -15.03
CA LYS A 87 -8.11 4.13 -14.56
C LYS A 87 -8.02 4.46 -13.07
N SER A 88 -7.70 3.47 -12.24
CA SER A 88 -7.57 3.65 -10.79
C SER A 88 -6.39 4.54 -10.41
N ALA A 89 -5.25 4.39 -11.09
CA ALA A 89 -4.03 5.16 -10.88
C ALA A 89 -4.23 6.63 -11.26
N THR A 90 -4.89 6.91 -12.38
CA THR A 90 -5.21 8.29 -12.79
C THR A 90 -6.05 9.01 -11.73
N ARG A 91 -7.06 8.34 -11.17
CA ARG A 91 -7.86 8.92 -10.08
C ARG A 91 -7.03 9.16 -8.82
N GLN A 92 -6.24 8.16 -8.40
CA GLN A 92 -5.41 8.28 -7.20
C GLN A 92 -4.37 9.39 -7.32
N LEU A 93 -3.76 9.57 -8.50
CA LEU A 93 -2.84 10.66 -8.77
C LEU A 93 -3.52 12.02 -8.60
N SER A 94 -4.72 12.19 -9.14
CA SER A 94 -5.49 13.44 -8.98
C SER A 94 -5.81 13.72 -7.51
N GLU A 95 -6.17 12.70 -6.72
CA GLU A 95 -6.41 12.84 -5.28
C GLU A 95 -5.14 13.24 -4.52
N LEU A 96 -3.99 12.61 -4.84
CA LEU A 96 -2.71 12.94 -4.22
C LEU A 96 -2.22 14.35 -4.60
N GLU A 97 -2.45 14.80 -5.82
CA GLU A 97 -2.12 16.15 -6.26
C GLU A 97 -2.96 17.21 -5.55
N GLU A 98 -4.25 16.93 -5.31
CA GLU A 98 -5.11 17.80 -4.52
C GLU A 98 -4.68 17.85 -3.06
N GLN A 99 -4.40 16.68 -2.45
CA GLN A 99 -3.86 16.63 -1.08
C GLN A 99 -2.55 17.40 -0.95
N ARG A 100 -1.68 17.33 -1.97
CA ARG A 100 -0.43 18.12 -1.99
C ARG A 100 -0.73 19.62 -1.99
N ARG A 101 -1.63 20.10 -2.87
CA ARG A 101 -2.01 21.52 -2.91
C ARG A 101 -2.55 22.01 -1.56
N GLN A 102 -3.45 21.26 -0.96
CA GLN A 102 -4.02 21.60 0.35
C GLN A 102 -2.96 21.64 1.47
N LEU A 103 -1.98 20.72 1.43
CA LEU A 103 -0.87 20.73 2.37
C LEU A 103 0.04 21.95 2.16
N ASP A 104 0.34 22.30 0.91
CA ASP A 104 1.15 23.46 0.57
C ASP A 104 0.47 24.75 1.09
N GLU A 105 -0.83 24.92 0.85
CA GLU A 105 -1.62 26.05 1.37
C GLU A 105 -1.58 26.11 2.92
N ALA A 106 -1.79 24.99 3.60
CA ALA A 106 -1.75 24.93 5.06
C ALA A 106 -0.36 25.25 5.64
N ILE A 107 0.71 24.83 4.96
CA ILE A 107 2.09 25.15 5.34
C ILE A 107 2.35 26.65 5.21
N ASP A 108 1.88 27.27 4.13
CA ASP A 108 2.03 28.70 3.89
C ASP A 108 1.28 29.51 4.95
N GLU A 109 0.00 29.19 5.20
CA GLU A 109 -0.81 29.84 6.24
C GLU A 109 -0.16 29.76 7.63
N LEU A 110 0.29 28.57 8.03
CA LEU A 110 0.92 28.35 9.32
C LEU A 110 2.27 29.09 9.43
N SER A 111 3.03 29.16 8.34
CA SER A 111 4.32 29.86 8.31
C SER A 111 4.14 31.37 8.48
N HIS A 112 3.16 31.97 7.79
CA HIS A 112 2.85 33.40 7.95
C HIS A 112 2.39 33.70 9.38
N SER A 113 1.46 32.91 9.93
CA SER A 113 0.98 33.10 11.30
C SER A 113 2.11 32.99 12.34
N ARG A 114 3.06 32.05 12.14
CA ARG A 114 4.25 31.94 12.99
C ARG A 114 5.12 33.19 12.91
N GLU A 115 5.41 33.68 11.70
CA GLU A 115 6.25 34.86 11.49
C GLU A 115 5.64 36.13 12.10
N GLU A 116 4.34 36.34 11.90
CA GLU A 116 3.61 37.46 12.53
C GLU A 116 3.74 37.42 14.06
N THR A 117 3.59 36.22 14.64
CA THR A 117 3.72 36.02 16.09
C THR A 117 5.16 36.28 16.56
N GLU A 118 6.16 35.80 15.84
CA GLU A 118 7.58 36.05 16.16
C GLU A 118 7.93 37.55 16.10
N ASN A 119 7.39 38.28 15.12
CA ASN A 119 7.61 39.71 14.98
C ASN A 119 6.89 40.52 16.08
N ALA A 120 5.69 40.09 16.48
CA ALA A 120 4.99 40.68 17.61
C ALA A 120 5.78 40.50 18.92
N LEU A 121 6.35 39.31 19.16
CA LEU A 121 7.17 39.02 20.34
C LEU A 121 8.45 39.87 20.42
N LYS A 122 9.09 40.18 19.28
CA LYS A 122 10.28 41.05 19.25
C LYS A 122 9.96 42.52 19.54
N SER A 123 8.69 42.90 19.44
CA SER A 123 8.22 44.28 19.63
C SER A 123 7.71 44.55 21.06
N ILE A 124 7.78 43.55 21.95
CA ILE A 124 7.45 43.62 23.39
C ILE A 124 8.75 43.69 24.18
#